data_AF-A0A1Z4JNS8-F1
#
_entry.id   AF-A0A1Z4JNS8-F1
#
_cell.length_a   1.000
_cell.length_b   1.000
_cell.length_c   1.000
_cell.angle_alpha   90.00
_cell.angle_beta   90.00
_cell.angle_gamma   90.00
#
_symmetry.space_group_name_H-M   'P 1'
#
loop_
_entity.id
_entity.type
_entity.pdbx_description
1 polymer ?
#
loop_
_entity_poly.entity_id
_entity_poly.type
_entity_poly.pdbx_seq_one_letter_code
_entity_poly.pdbx_strand_id
1 'polypeptide(L)'
;MADSELMTRLLKAIDVLEHLESAMEIAPTQEIEQILQEAWLKVSHTFPEDFKDATHLDASSEGLRRYLKVQAFFLDPTRQTISPEELELYYQNQSLPAEDATDFFFPDES
;
A
#
# COMPACT_ATOMS: atom_id res chain seq x y z
N MET A 1 20.41 -2.27 -9.69
CA MET A 1 20.53 -0.79 -9.75
C MET A 1 19.17 -0.13 -9.81
N ALA A 2 18.26 -0.58 -10.68
CA ALA A 2 16.88 -0.06 -10.76
C ALA A 2 16.10 -0.13 -9.43
N ASP A 3 16.20 -1.25 -8.69
CA ASP A 3 15.46 -1.42 -7.42
C ASP A 3 15.87 -0.43 -6.32
N SER A 4 17.15 -0.05 -6.26
CA SER A 4 17.66 0.90 -5.27
C SER A 4 17.17 2.33 -5.53
N GLU A 5 17.02 2.69 -6.80
CA GLU A 5 16.52 4.01 -7.19
C GLU A 5 15.02 4.11 -6.99
N LEU A 6 14.27 3.05 -7.34
CA LEU A 6 12.84 2.94 -7.07
C LEU A 6 12.55 3.00 -5.56
N MET A 7 13.29 2.25 -4.74
CA MET A 7 13.19 2.30 -3.28
C MET A 7 13.42 3.72 -2.74
N THR A 8 14.44 4.42 -3.23
CA THR A 8 14.74 5.80 -2.81
C THR A 8 13.61 6.77 -3.17
N ARG A 9 12.99 6.60 -4.35
CA ARG A 9 11.85 7.42 -4.79
C ARG A 9 10.61 7.14 -3.95
N LEU A 10 10.35 5.88 -3.61
CA LEU A 10 9.22 5.49 -2.76
C LEU A 10 9.37 6.03 -1.34
N LEU A 11 10.57 5.98 -0.74
CA LEU A 11 10.82 6.58 0.58
C LEU A 11 10.53 8.09 0.59
N LYS A 12 10.96 8.82 -0.44
CA LYS A 12 10.62 10.24 -0.56
C LYS A 12 9.12 10.48 -0.72
N ALA A 13 8.43 9.59 -1.40
CA ALA A 13 6.99 9.70 -1.58
C ALA A 13 6.25 9.44 -0.26
N ILE A 14 6.72 8.50 0.57
CA ILE A 14 6.23 8.30 1.94
C ILE A 14 6.37 9.60 2.74
N ASP A 15 7.57 10.21 2.74
CA ASP A 15 7.80 11.46 3.46
C ASP A 15 6.80 12.54 3.02
N VAL A 16 6.58 12.69 1.71
CA VAL A 16 5.61 13.68 1.18
C VAL A 16 4.19 13.37 1.62
N LEU A 17 3.76 12.10 1.57
CA LEU A 17 2.43 11.70 2.03
C LEU A 17 2.22 12.00 3.52
N GLU A 18 3.18 11.68 4.38
CA GLU A 18 3.07 11.93 5.83
C GLU A 18 2.89 13.41 6.14
N HIS A 19 3.62 14.28 5.45
CA HIS A 19 3.49 15.72 5.61
C HIS A 19 2.13 16.23 5.10
N LEU A 20 1.61 15.66 4.00
CA LEU A 20 0.28 16.01 3.46
C LEU A 20 -0.84 15.54 4.40
N GLU A 21 -0.75 14.31 4.91
CA GLU A 21 -1.68 13.74 5.89
C GLU A 21 -1.72 14.59 7.15
N SER A 22 -0.55 14.90 7.72
CA SER A 22 -0.44 15.79 8.88
C SER A 22 -1.01 17.19 8.59
N ALA A 23 -0.78 17.74 7.39
CA ALA A 23 -1.29 19.05 7.01
C ALA A 23 -2.82 19.07 6.85
N MET A 24 -3.42 17.97 6.37
CA MET A 24 -4.87 17.83 6.27
C MET A 24 -5.52 17.83 7.65
N GLU A 25 -4.94 17.14 8.64
CA GLU A 25 -5.47 17.10 10.02
C GLU A 25 -5.53 18.48 10.70
N ILE A 26 -4.60 19.37 10.35
CA ILE A 26 -4.50 20.72 10.94
C ILE A 26 -4.93 21.82 9.97
N ALA A 27 -5.62 21.47 8.89
CA ALA A 27 -5.98 22.43 7.86
C ALA A 27 -6.82 23.58 8.44
N PRO A 28 -6.44 24.85 8.19
CA PRO A 28 -7.12 25.99 8.80
C PRO A 28 -8.51 26.24 8.22
N THR A 29 -8.78 25.70 7.02
CA THR A 29 -10.06 25.80 6.32
C THR A 29 -10.27 24.56 5.45
N GLN A 30 -11.54 24.29 5.14
CA GLN A 30 -11.93 23.21 4.23
C GLN A 30 -11.35 23.38 2.81
N GLU A 31 -11.17 24.61 2.33
CA GLU A 31 -10.56 24.87 1.01
C GLU A 31 -9.10 24.43 0.98
N ILE A 32 -8.35 24.71 2.04
CA ILE A 32 -6.95 24.25 2.17
C ILE A 32 -6.89 22.72 2.31
N GLU A 33 -7.78 22.13 3.10
CA GLU A 33 -7.90 20.67 3.22
C GLU A 33 -8.14 20.00 1.85
N GLN A 34 -9.04 20.56 1.03
CA GLN A 34 -9.30 20.06 -0.33
C GLN A 34 -8.08 20.17 -1.24
N ILE A 35 -7.34 21.28 -1.19
CA ILE A 35 -6.09 21.44 -1.96
C ILE A 35 -5.04 20.40 -1.54
N LEU A 36 -4.92 20.14 -0.25
CA LEU A 36 -4.00 19.13 0.28
C LEU A 36 -4.43 17.72 -0.12
N GLN A 37 -5.73 17.42 -0.09
CA GLN A 37 -6.29 16.16 -0.57
C GLN A 37 -6.03 15.94 -2.06
N GLU A 38 -6.20 16.98 -2.90
CA GLU A 38 -5.85 16.90 -4.32
C GLU A 38 -4.35 16.65 -4.55
N ALA A 39 -3.49 17.28 -3.75
CA ALA A 39 -2.05 17.04 -3.82
C ALA A 39 -1.71 15.60 -3.43
N TRP A 40 -2.34 15.09 -2.36
CA TRP A 40 -2.20 13.70 -1.91
C TRP A 40 -2.62 12.71 -3.01
N LEU A 41 -3.76 12.94 -3.67
CA LEU A 41 -4.23 12.12 -4.80
C LEU A 41 -3.26 12.14 -5.99
N LYS A 42 -2.68 13.30 -6.31
CA LYS A 42 -1.68 13.40 -7.39
C LYS A 42 -0.41 12.62 -7.08
N VAL A 43 0.03 12.63 -5.81
CA VAL A 43 1.18 11.83 -5.37
C VAL A 43 0.85 10.34 -5.45
N SER A 44 -0.33 9.91 -4.97
CA SER A 44 -0.69 8.48 -4.98
C SER A 44 -0.84 7.90 -6.38
N HIS A 45 -1.21 8.70 -7.38
CA HIS A 45 -1.20 8.27 -8.78
C HIS A 45 0.20 7.93 -9.32
N THR A 46 1.27 8.43 -8.71
CA THR A 46 2.65 8.14 -9.13
C THR A 46 3.16 6.78 -8.63
N PHE A 47 2.39 6.09 -7.79
CA PHE A 47 2.81 4.83 -7.21
C PHE A 47 2.80 3.67 -8.22
N PRO A 48 3.65 2.65 -8.00
CA PRO A 48 3.60 1.40 -8.74
C PRO A 48 2.20 0.78 -8.71
N GLU A 49 1.79 0.14 -9.81
CA GLU A 49 0.45 -0.47 -9.90
C GLU A 49 0.28 -1.60 -8.88
N ASP A 50 1.32 -2.40 -8.65
CA ASP A 50 1.31 -3.46 -7.65
C ASP A 50 1.20 -2.92 -6.21
N PHE A 51 1.68 -1.69 -5.95
CA PHE A 51 1.38 -0.99 -4.70
C PHE A 51 -0.11 -0.65 -4.61
N LYS A 52 -0.67 0.00 -5.63
CA LYS A 52 -2.08 0.41 -5.65
C LYS A 52 -3.02 -0.78 -5.45
N ASP A 53 -2.69 -1.91 -6.09
CA ASP A 53 -3.42 -3.16 -5.93
C ASP A 53 -3.29 -3.73 -4.50
N ALA A 54 -2.08 -3.71 -3.94
CA ALA A 54 -1.80 -4.22 -2.60
C ALA A 54 -2.29 -3.33 -1.46
N THR A 55 -2.66 -2.08 -1.73
CA THR A 55 -3.10 -1.12 -0.71
C THR A 55 -4.42 -0.45 -1.05
N HIS A 56 -5.32 -1.15 -1.73
CA HIS A 56 -6.62 -0.57 -2.14
C HIS A 56 -7.44 -0.05 -0.94
N LEU A 57 -7.28 -0.64 0.25
CA LEU A 57 -7.94 -0.21 1.49
C LEU A 57 -7.15 0.84 2.28
N ASP A 58 -5.88 1.04 1.97
CA ASP A 58 -4.95 1.83 2.79
C ASP A 58 -3.87 2.47 1.92
N ALA A 59 -4.24 3.41 1.06
CA ALA A 59 -3.31 4.14 0.19
C ALA A 59 -2.49 5.22 0.95
N SER A 60 -2.43 5.15 2.28
CA SER A 60 -1.70 6.08 3.14
C SER A 60 -0.19 5.87 3.09
N SER A 61 0.54 6.79 3.73
CA SER A 61 1.96 6.63 4.02
C SER A 61 2.29 5.32 4.75
N GLU A 62 1.44 4.91 5.69
CA GLU A 62 1.59 3.67 6.47
C GLU A 62 1.35 2.43 5.60
N GLY A 63 0.36 2.47 4.71
CA GLY A 63 0.16 1.42 3.70
C GLY A 63 1.39 1.21 2.82
N LEU A 64 2.04 2.31 2.41
CA LEU A 64 3.28 2.30 1.61
C LEU A 64 4.48 1.74 2.39
N ARG A 65 4.61 2.08 3.68
CA ARG A 65 5.61 1.46 4.57
C ARG A 65 5.40 -0.05 4.70
N ARG A 66 4.15 -0.49 4.87
CA ARG A 66 3.80 -1.92 4.99
C ARG A 66 4.12 -2.69 3.71
N TYR A 67 3.71 -2.17 2.55
CA TYR A 67 4.05 -2.76 1.26
C TYR A 67 5.57 -2.94 1.08
N LEU A 68 6.37 -1.91 1.38
CA LEU A 68 7.83 -1.99 1.26
C LEU A 68 8.42 -3.04 2.20
N LYS A 69 7.90 -3.15 3.42
CA LYS A 69 8.35 -4.14 4.40
C LYS A 69 8.08 -5.57 3.92
N VAL A 70 6.88 -5.82 3.37
CA VAL A 70 6.49 -7.13 2.83
C VAL A 70 7.34 -7.49 1.61
N GLN A 71 7.52 -6.55 0.68
CA GLN A 71 8.40 -6.75 -0.48
C GLN A 71 9.82 -7.11 -0.07
N ALA A 72 10.36 -6.39 0.92
CA ALA A 72 11.72 -6.62 1.38
C ALA A 72 11.86 -7.93 2.17
N PHE A 73 10.81 -8.41 2.84
CA PHE A 73 10.73 -9.78 3.38
C PHE A 73 10.78 -10.84 2.28
N PHE A 74 10.01 -10.69 1.20
CA PHE A 74 10.04 -11.66 0.09
C PHE A 74 11.37 -11.66 -0.68
N LEU A 75 12.07 -10.53 -0.72
CA LEU A 75 13.39 -10.42 -1.33
C LEU A 75 14.50 -11.11 -0.52
N ASP A 76 14.47 -10.99 0.81
CA ASP A 76 15.45 -11.65 1.69
C ASP A 76 14.84 -11.98 3.08
N PRO A 77 14.13 -13.12 3.18
CA PRO A 77 13.44 -13.51 4.41
C PRO A 77 14.39 -13.92 5.53
N THR A 78 15.69 -14.08 5.24
CA THR A 78 16.71 -14.41 6.25
C THR A 78 17.23 -13.19 6.98
N ARG A 79 17.07 -11.99 6.37
CA ARG A 79 17.55 -10.72 6.92
C ARG A 79 16.43 -9.80 7.38
N GLN A 80 15.22 -9.99 6.88
CA GLN A 80 14.07 -9.22 7.28
C GLN A 80 13.05 -10.13 7.96
N THR A 81 12.57 -9.70 9.12
CA THR A 81 11.48 -10.36 9.84
C THR A 81 10.22 -9.55 9.69
N ILE A 82 9.11 -10.22 9.38
CA ILE A 82 7.78 -9.64 9.33
C ILE A 82 6.88 -10.37 10.33
N SER A 83 5.99 -9.64 11.00
CA SER A 83 5.04 -10.27 11.91
C SER A 83 3.90 -10.93 11.12
N PRO A 84 3.25 -11.98 11.67
CA PRO A 84 2.07 -12.56 11.04
C PRO A 84 0.96 -11.55 10.79
N GLU A 85 0.75 -10.60 11.70
CA GLU A 85 -0.27 -9.56 11.58
C GLU A 85 0.02 -8.58 10.42
N GLU A 86 1.29 -8.21 10.23
CA GLU A 86 1.71 -7.35 9.12
C GLU A 86 1.52 -8.05 7.76
N LEU A 87 1.78 -9.35 7.71
CA LEU A 87 1.56 -10.18 6.54
C LEU A 87 0.06 -10.36 6.25
N GLU A 88 -0.74 -10.57 7.30
CA GLU A 88 -2.19 -10.72 7.20
C GLU A 88 -2.85 -9.42 6.69
N LEU A 89 -2.47 -8.26 7.24
CA LEU A 89 -2.95 -6.95 6.79
C LEU A 89 -2.61 -6.69 5.32
N TYR A 90 -1.42 -7.10 4.87
CA TYR A 90 -1.05 -7.00 3.45
C TYR A 90 -1.95 -7.86 2.56
N TYR A 91 -2.24 -9.10 2.96
CA TYR A 91 -3.13 -9.97 2.20
C TYR A 91 -4.60 -9.54 2.26
N GLN A 92 -5.06 -9.01 3.39
CA GLN A 92 -6.40 -8.40 3.51
C GLN A 92 -6.55 -7.23 2.54
N ASN A 93 -5.52 -6.40 2.38
CA ASN A 93 -5.50 -5.34 1.39
C ASN A 93 -5.30 -5.82 -0.05
N GLN A 94 -5.00 -7.10 -0.30
CA GLN A 94 -5.02 -7.71 -1.63
C GLN A 94 -6.33 -8.46 -1.92
N SER A 95 -7.15 -8.70 -0.91
CA SER A 95 -8.43 -9.39 -1.04
C SER A 95 -9.55 -8.34 -0.95
N LEU A 96 -10.27 -8.02 -2.04
CA LEU A 96 -11.57 -8.65 -2.39
C LEU A 96 -12.24 -8.00 -3.65
N PRO A 97 -13.20 -8.67 -4.33
CA PRO A 97 -13.57 -10.07 -4.23
C PRO A 97 -13.02 -10.89 -5.41
N ALA A 98 -12.91 -12.20 -5.21
CA ALA A 98 -13.19 -13.10 -6.31
C ALA A 98 -14.65 -12.87 -6.74
N GLU A 99 -14.90 -11.93 -7.66
CA GLU A 99 -15.86 -12.22 -8.71
C GLU A 99 -15.29 -13.45 -9.40
N ASP A 100 -16.04 -14.55 -9.36
CA ASP A 100 -15.59 -15.92 -9.60
C ASP A 100 -14.89 -16.59 -8.41
N ALA A 101 -15.62 -16.71 -7.30
CA ALA A 101 -15.70 -18.00 -6.62
C ALA A 101 -16.22 -19.06 -7.62
N THR A 102 -15.44 -19.40 -8.65
CA THR A 102 -15.68 -20.59 -9.45
C THR A 102 -15.54 -21.77 -8.51
N ASP A 103 -16.69 -22.33 -8.16
CA ASP A 103 -16.91 -23.70 -7.74
C ASP A 103 -15.62 -24.47 -7.51
N PHE A 104 -15.21 -24.55 -6.24
CA PHE A 104 -14.35 -25.63 -5.78
C PHE A 104 -15.14 -26.93 -5.99
N PHE A 105 -15.09 -27.45 -7.21
CA PHE A 105 -15.60 -28.76 -7.59
C PHE A 105 -14.82 -29.79 -6.76
N PHE A 106 -15.44 -30.26 -5.68
CA PHE A 106 -15.11 -31.57 -5.17
C PHE A 106 -15.78 -32.57 -6.13
N PRO A 107 -15.03 -33.37 -6.91
CA PRO A 107 -15.67 -34.49 -7.58
C PRO A 107 -16.18 -35.43 -6.49
N ASP A 108 -17.50 -35.62 -6.44
CA ASP A 108 -18.11 -36.69 -5.64
C ASP A 108 -17.44 -38.01 -6.02
N GLU A 109 -16.70 -38.60 -5.08
CA GLU A 109 -16.19 -39.96 -5.22
C GLU A 109 -17.40 -40.90 -5.29
N SER A 110 -17.58 -41.52 -6.45
CA SER A 110 -18.60 -42.55 -6.72
C SER A 110 -18.15 -43.92 -6.22
#